data_AF-A0A3T7S6L2-F1
#
_entry.id   AF-A0A3T7S6L2-F1
#
_cell.length_a   1.000
_cell.length_b   1.000
_cell.length_c   1.000
_cell.angle_alpha   90.00
_cell.angle_beta   90.00
_cell.angle_gamma   90.00
#
_symmetry.space_group_name_H-M   'P 1'
#
loop_
_entity.id
_entity.type
_entity.pdbx_description
1 polymer ?
#
loop_
_entity_poly.entity_id
_entity_poly.type
_entity_poly.pdbx_seq_one_letter_code
_entity_poly.pdbx_strand_id
1 'polypeptide(L)'
;MSATHYENANFLRELAENLPRILPTGSADKAELLQRLADDELAQAEYDDRVRAKVAAARADTRPRLTTEQVRQRLQTRYQELRDQRDAV
;
A
#
# COMPACT_ATOMS: atom_id res chain seq x y z
N MET A 1 6.15 -12.80 -0.45
CA MET A 1 4.91 -12.47 -1.18
C MET A 1 5.04 -11.16 -1.95
N SER A 2 5.60 -10.07 -1.40
CA SER A 2 5.88 -8.86 -2.21
C SER A 2 6.77 -9.10 -3.43
N ALA A 3 7.80 -9.96 -3.33
CA ALA A 3 8.64 -10.32 -4.48
C ALA A 3 7.84 -10.86 -5.67
N THR A 4 6.82 -11.70 -5.42
CA THR A 4 5.94 -12.26 -6.46
C THR A 4 5.13 -11.16 -7.16
N HIS A 5 4.63 -10.17 -6.42
CA HIS A 5 3.89 -9.05 -7.00
C HIS A 5 4.78 -8.15 -7.88
N TYR A 6 6.03 -7.88 -7.48
CA TYR A 6 6.98 -7.17 -8.34
C TYR A 6 7.33 -7.96 -9.62
N GLU A 7 7.54 -9.28 -9.50
CA GLU A 7 7.79 -10.16 -10.65
C GLU A 7 6.61 -10.15 -11.62
N ASN A 8 5.37 -10.25 -11.11
CA ASN A 8 4.15 -10.17 -11.90
C ASN A 8 4.02 -8.82 -12.61
N ALA A 9 4.25 -7.71 -11.90
CA ALA A 9 4.20 -6.37 -12.47
C ALA A 9 5.19 -6.22 -13.65
N ASN A 10 6.43 -6.68 -13.47
CA ASN A 10 7.44 -6.65 -14.54
C ASN A 10 7.03 -7.53 -15.73
N PHE A 11 6.59 -8.76 -15.48
CA PHE A 11 6.13 -9.67 -16.52
C PHE A 11 4.96 -9.09 -17.32
N LEU A 12 3.96 -8.51 -16.65
CA LEU A 12 2.80 -7.91 -17.30
C LEU A 12 3.19 -6.69 -18.15
N ARG A 13 4.15 -5.88 -17.69
CA ARG A 13 4.66 -4.73 -18.43
C ARG A 13 5.42 -5.15 -19.68
N GLU A 14 6.33 -6.11 -19.54
CA GLU A 14 7.05 -6.70 -20.68
C GLU A 14 6.10 -7.36 -21.69
N LEU A 15 5.06 -8.05 -21.20
CA LEU A 15 4.05 -8.65 -22.06
C LEU A 15 3.26 -7.58 -22.83
N ALA A 16 2.86 -6.49 -22.16
CA ALA A 16 2.17 -5.38 -22.81
C ALA A 16 3.01 -4.73 -23.92
N GLU A 17 4.31 -4.52 -23.66
CA GLU A 17 5.26 -3.93 -24.61
C GLU A 17 5.50 -4.82 -25.83
N ASN A 18 5.55 -6.14 -25.63
CA ASN A 18 5.75 -7.10 -26.72
C ASN A 18 4.45 -7.50 -27.42
N LEU A 19 3.29 -7.16 -26.86
CA LEU A 19 1.99 -7.58 -27.39
C LEU A 19 1.74 -7.18 -28.84
N PRO A 20 2.12 -5.98 -29.34
CA PRO A 20 1.95 -5.63 -30.75
C PRO A 20 2.72 -6.54 -31.71
N ARG A 21 3.82 -7.15 -31.26
CA ARG A 21 4.60 -8.10 -32.06
C ARG A 21 3.98 -9.50 -32.04
N ILE A 22 3.41 -9.90 -30.90
CA ILE A 22 2.81 -11.23 -30.68
C ILE A 22 1.40 -11.30 -31.28
N LEU A 23 0.62 -10.23 -31.14
CA LEU A 23 -0.73 -10.07 -31.66
C LEU A 23 -0.84 -8.72 -32.38
N PRO A 24 -0.57 -8.67 -33.70
CA PRO A 24 -0.53 -7.41 -34.45
C PRO A 24 -1.89 -6.71 -34.58
N THR A 25 -2.99 -7.46 -34.54
CA THR A 25 -4.35 -6.93 -34.72
C THR A 25 -5.10 -6.88 -33.39
N GLY A 26 -5.60 -5.70 -33.02
CA GLY A 26 -6.42 -5.54 -31.81
C GLY A 26 -5.65 -5.69 -30.49
N SER A 27 -4.35 -5.38 -30.48
CA SER A 27 -3.50 -5.44 -29.27
C SER A 27 -3.55 -4.20 -28.40
N ALA A 28 -4.03 -3.06 -28.89
CA ALA A 28 -4.01 -1.80 -28.13
C ALA A 28 -4.78 -1.91 -26.81
N ASP A 29 -6.05 -2.28 -26.85
CA ASP A 29 -6.89 -2.42 -25.65
C ASP A 29 -6.36 -3.47 -24.67
N LYS A 30 -5.78 -4.55 -25.20
CA LYS A 30 -5.19 -5.62 -24.39
C LYS A 30 -3.87 -5.20 -23.75
N ALA A 31 -3.03 -4.45 -24.46
CA ALA A 31 -1.80 -3.90 -23.93
C ALA A 31 -2.10 -2.87 -22.83
N GLU A 32 -3.12 -2.04 -23.02
CA GLU A 32 -3.57 -1.11 -21.98
C GLU A 32 -4.08 -1.84 -20.74
N LEU A 33 -4.87 -2.92 -20.90
CA LEU A 33 -5.31 -3.74 -19.79
C LEU A 33 -4.14 -4.36 -19.02
N LEU A 34 -3.14 -4.89 -19.75
CA LEU A 34 -1.94 -5.46 -19.13
C LEU A 34 -1.12 -4.41 -18.37
N GLN A 35 -1.02 -3.17 -18.89
CA GLN A 35 -0.35 -2.08 -18.18
C GLN A 35 -1.07 -1.72 -16.87
N ARG A 36 -2.41 -1.64 -16.88
CA ARG A 36 -3.18 -1.39 -15.66
C ARG A 36 -3.00 -2.51 -14.63
N LEU A 37 -3.02 -3.77 -15.07
CA LEU A 37 -2.74 -4.91 -14.18
C LEU A 37 -1.32 -4.87 -13.62
N ALA A 38 -0.33 -4.45 -14.41
CA ALA A 38 1.03 -4.28 -13.93
C ALA A 38 1.13 -3.21 -12.84
N ASP A 39 0.41 -2.10 -13.00
CA ASP A 39 0.35 -1.03 -12.01
C ASP A 39 -0.36 -1.50 -10.72
N ASP A 40 -1.43 -2.29 -10.83
CA ASP A 40 -2.13 -2.89 -9.68
C ASP A 40 -1.22 -3.85 -8.90
N GLU A 41 -0.49 -4.73 -9.59
CA GLU A 41 0.49 -5.65 -8.97
C GLU A 41 1.62 -4.87 -8.27
N LEU A 42 2.11 -3.80 -8.89
CA LEU A 42 3.12 -2.93 -8.27
C LEU A 42 2.59 -2.27 -6.99
N ALA A 43 1.39 -1.69 -7.05
CA ALA A 43 0.76 -1.07 -5.89
C ALA A 43 0.55 -2.08 -4.74
N GLN A 44 0.19 -3.32 -5.06
CA GLN A 44 0.07 -4.39 -4.07
C GLN A 44 1.42 -4.75 -3.44
N ALA A 45 2.48 -4.83 -4.24
CA ALA A 45 3.84 -5.11 -3.74
C ALA A 45 4.32 -4.04 -2.74
N GLU A 46 4.13 -2.76 -3.10
CA GLU A 46 4.49 -1.62 -2.25
C GLU A 46 3.66 -1.57 -0.97
N TYR A 47 2.36 -1.87 -1.07
CA TYR A 47 1.48 -1.97 0.10
C TYR A 47 1.95 -3.06 1.07
N ASP A 48 2.26 -4.25 0.56
CA ASP A 48 2.75 -5.37 1.35
C ASP A 48 4.05 -5.03 2.07
N ASP A 49 5.00 -4.38 1.39
CA ASP A 49 6.26 -3.95 1.97
C ASP A 49 6.04 -2.90 3.07
N ARG A 50 5.16 -1.91 2.82
CA ARG A 50 4.78 -0.92 3.82
C ARG A 50 4.14 -1.56 5.05
N VAL A 51 3.24 -2.52 4.87
CA VAL A 51 2.61 -3.26 5.99
C VAL A 51 3.67 -4.03 6.76
N ARG A 52 4.56 -4.75 6.06
CA ARG A 52 5.64 -5.51 6.69
C ARG A 52 6.56 -4.61 7.51
N ALA A 53 6.98 -3.47 6.96
CA ALA A 53 7.80 -2.49 7.66
C ALA A 53 7.09 -1.93 8.90
N LYS A 54 5.81 -1.57 8.78
CA LYS A 54 4.98 -1.08 9.90
C LYS A 54 4.87 -2.13 11.02
N VAL A 55 4.63 -3.39 10.66
CA VAL A 55 4.54 -4.49 11.63
C VAL A 55 5.90 -4.77 12.28
N ALA A 56 6.99 -4.77 11.51
CA ALA A 56 8.34 -4.95 12.05
C ALA A 56 8.68 -3.84 13.05
N ALA A 57 8.41 -2.58 12.73
CA ALA A 57 8.59 -1.45 13.64
C ALA A 57 7.73 -1.60 14.91
N ALA A 58 6.46 -1.99 14.78
CA ALA A 58 5.58 -2.22 15.92
C ALA A 58 6.04 -3.39 16.81
N ARG A 59 6.64 -4.43 16.23
CA ARG A 59 7.18 -5.59 16.97
C ARG A 59 8.51 -5.27 17.66
N ALA A 60 9.32 -4.37 17.09
CA ALA A 60 10.57 -3.91 17.68
C ALA A 60 10.35 -2.90 18.82
N ASP A 61 9.15 -2.33 18.95
CA ASP A 61 8.80 -1.41 20.02
C ASP A 61 8.82 -2.10 21.39
N THR A 62 9.67 -1.60 22.29
CA THR A 62 9.86 -2.15 23.64
C THR A 62 8.91 -1.53 24.67
N ARG A 63 8.10 -0.53 24.28
CA ARG A 63 7.15 0.12 25.20
C ARG A 63 6.09 -0.87 25.68
N PRO A 64 5.63 -0.75 26.94
CA PRO A 64 4.61 -1.64 27.47
C PRO A 64 3.30 -1.50 26.71
N ARG A 65 2.57 -2.60 26.60
CA ARG A 65 1.23 -2.61 26.01
C ARG A 65 0.28 -1.78 26.86
N LEU A 66 -0.54 -0.99 26.18
CA LEU A 66 -1.64 -0.27 26.81
C LEU A 66 -2.90 -1.14 26.82
N THR A 67 -3.68 -1.03 27.87
CA THR A 67 -5.03 -1.58 27.88
C THR A 67 -5.94 -0.73 26.98
N THR A 68 -7.03 -1.32 26.50
CA THR A 68 -8.03 -0.59 25.70
C THR A 68 -8.55 0.66 26.42
N GLU A 69 -8.70 0.60 27.75
CA GLU A 69 -9.14 1.74 28.56
C GLU A 69 -8.10 2.87 28.59
N GLN A 70 -6.81 2.53 28.78
CA GLN A 70 -5.73 3.51 28.71
C GLN A 70 -5.62 4.16 27.33
N VAL A 71 -5.84 3.40 26.25
CA VAL A 71 -5.87 3.94 24.89
C VAL A 71 -7.05 4.90 24.73
N ARG A 72 -8.25 4.52 25.19
CA ARG A 72 -9.45 5.36 25.11
C ARG A 72 -9.26 6.69 25.83
N GLN A 73 -8.75 6.66 27.06
CA GLN A 73 -8.50 7.87 27.85
C GLN A 73 -7.50 8.80 27.14
N ARG A 74 -6.36 8.26 26.67
CA ARG A 74 -5.36 9.04 25.93
C ARG A 74 -5.92 9.68 24.66
N LEU A 75 -6.77 8.97 23.92
CA LEU A 75 -7.42 9.50 22.72
C LEU A 75 -8.41 10.61 23.05
N GLN A 76 -9.19 10.47 24.13
CA GLN A 76 -10.12 11.51 24.60
C GLN A 76 -9.37 12.78 25.01
N THR A 77 -8.32 12.65 25.81
CA THR A 77 -7.48 13.79 26.21
C THR A 77 -6.91 14.51 24.98
N ARG A 78 -6.32 13.76 24.05
CA ARG A 78 -5.75 14.34 22.82
C ARG A 78 -6.80 15.03 21.95
N TYR A 79 -8.00 14.47 21.85
CA TYR A 79 -9.09 15.10 21.11
C TYR A 79 -9.52 16.43 21.74
N GLN A 80 -9.61 16.49 23.08
CA GLN A 80 -9.94 17.71 23.79
C GLN A 80 -8.86 18.78 23.60
N GLU A 81 -7.58 18.42 23.72
CA GLU A 81 -6.46 19.34 23.47
C GLU A 81 -6.49 19.92 22.06
N LEU A 82 -6.75 19.09 21.04
CA LEU A 82 -6.85 19.54 19.65
C LEU A 82 -8.05 20.48 19.43
N ARG A 83 -9.16 20.22 20.12
CA ARG A 83 -10.35 21.08 20.08
C ARG A 83 -10.09 22.43 20.71
N ASP A 84 -9.50 22.45 21.91
CA ASP A 84 -9.20 23.69 22.64
C ASP A 84 -8.19 24.55 21.86
N GLN A 85 -7.21 23.93 21.19
CA GLN A 85 -6.28 24.63 20.28
C GLN A 85 -6.98 25.27 19.08
N ARG A 86 -7.97 24.58 18.49
CA ARG A 86 -8.75 25.13 17.38
C ARG A 86 -9.62 26.30 17.83
N ASP A 87 -10.22 26.19 19.01
CA ASP A 87 -11.15 27.21 19.52
C ASP A 87 -10.41 28.45 20.09
N ALA A 88 -9.07 28.39 20.19
CA ALA A 88 -8.19 29.49 20.61
C ALA A 88 -7.58 30.30 19.43
N VAL A 89 -7.92 29.97 18.19
CA VAL A 89 -7.49 30.66 16.95
C VAL A 89 -8.67 31.38 16.33
#